data_AF-A0A9E0MKD3-F1
#
_entry.id   AF-A0A9E0MKD3-F1
#
_cell.length_a   1.000
_cell.length_b   1.000
_cell.length_c   1.000
_cell.angle_alpha   90.00
_cell.angle_beta   90.00
_cell.angle_gamma   90.00
#
_symmetry.space_group_name_H-M   'P 1'
#
loop_
_entity.id
_entity.type
_entity.pdbx_description
1 polymer ?
#
loop_
_entity_poly.entity_id
_entity_poly.type
_entity_poly.pdbx_seq_one_letter_code
_entity_poly.pdbx_strand_id
1 'polypeptide(L)'
;MRLDPATLATVASLAAAACRPSFQPEPVGAEPTPVTETHRPGSTAGRGAMLAELCLDGLDGRPALAPLVMRGVSWTTERDELATAVARGQVGPFAAASFDGQRAGRFDVLGAADGGAVAIGSYTGAAPCLPGGAPDAVADRACLAARRGCGLAMAPLAAAGGLIDDEREPPTLVVGGACVADPELVVDVDGDGAPERFPLAGFLDGGRAPEAEVSAAARGEGPACAPRFATYAIALPGDGVQVQLDVLGVLDVDGDGWRELVLGLRYPDRKTVAVYSATASVARLSLVGEVTPWEP
;
A
#
# COMPACT_ATOMS: atom_id res chain seq x y z
N MET A 1 55.91 -32.11 63.53
CA MET A 1 54.63 -32.44 62.85
C MET A 1 54.58 -31.59 61.58
N ARG A 2 54.50 -32.24 60.40
CA ARG A 2 54.02 -31.77 59.08
C ARG A 2 54.39 -30.36 58.54
N LEU A 3 55.07 -30.37 57.37
CA LEU A 3 54.84 -29.64 56.08
C LEU A 3 53.82 -28.48 56.11
N ASP A 4 53.98 -27.30 55.47
CA ASP A 4 54.52 -26.98 54.14
C ASP A 4 54.78 -25.44 53.95
N PRO A 5 55.45 -25.02 52.85
CA PRO A 5 55.99 -23.69 52.57
C PRO A 5 55.13 -22.82 51.59
N ALA A 6 55.73 -21.71 51.13
CA ALA A 6 55.31 -20.71 50.13
C ALA A 6 54.52 -19.52 50.71
N THR A 7 54.90 -18.26 50.45
CA THR A 7 54.92 -17.68 49.10
C THR A 7 55.86 -16.45 49.05
N LEU A 8 56.85 -16.49 48.15
CA LEU A 8 57.60 -15.32 47.68
C LEU A 8 56.78 -14.69 46.54
N ALA A 9 56.37 -13.43 46.70
CA ALA A 9 55.69 -12.68 45.65
C ALA A 9 56.73 -11.88 44.83
N THR A 10 56.88 -12.28 43.58
CA THR A 10 57.73 -11.71 42.54
C THR A 10 57.13 -10.41 42.00
N VAL A 11 57.94 -9.35 41.92
CA VAL A 11 57.63 -8.11 41.20
C VAL A 11 57.83 -8.36 39.71
N ALA A 12 56.77 -8.21 38.91
CA ALA A 12 56.84 -8.25 37.45
C ALA A 12 56.27 -6.97 36.85
N SER A 13 57.15 -6.22 36.19
CA SER A 13 56.89 -4.97 35.48
C SER A 13 56.00 -5.19 34.25
N LEU A 14 54.84 -4.53 34.20
CA LEU A 14 53.99 -4.47 33.01
C LEU A 14 54.48 -3.33 32.09
N ALA A 15 55.08 -3.70 30.96
CA ALA A 15 55.31 -2.82 29.83
C ALA A 15 53.98 -2.54 29.11
N ALA A 16 53.55 -1.28 29.10
CA ALA A 16 52.39 -0.85 28.34
C ALA A 16 52.75 -0.76 26.84
N ALA A 17 52.36 -1.77 26.06
CA ALA A 17 52.32 -1.69 24.61
C ALA A 17 51.13 -0.84 24.20
N ALA A 18 51.38 0.32 23.61
CA ALA A 18 50.37 1.22 23.10
C ALA A 18 49.67 0.62 21.85
N CYS A 19 48.44 0.12 22.02
CA CYS A 19 47.54 -0.14 20.91
C CYS A 19 46.98 1.20 20.41
N ARG A 20 47.49 1.72 19.30
CA ARG A 20 46.83 2.78 18.53
C ARG A 20 45.76 2.15 17.63
N PRO A 21 44.53 2.67 17.58
CA PRO A 21 43.57 2.26 16.56
C PRO A 21 44.05 2.74 15.18
N SER A 22 44.11 1.83 14.21
CA SER A 22 44.39 2.16 12.81
C SER A 22 43.13 2.78 12.19
N PHE A 23 43.13 4.10 12.02
CA PHE A 23 42.12 4.80 11.24
C PHE A 23 42.45 4.62 9.75
N GLN A 24 41.66 3.83 9.02
CA GLN A 24 41.68 3.85 7.56
C GLN A 24 40.71 4.94 7.09
N PRO A 25 41.17 6.01 6.42
CA PRO A 25 40.26 6.95 5.80
C PRO A 25 39.52 6.27 4.64
N GLU A 26 38.21 6.47 4.61
CA GLU A 26 37.32 5.98 3.56
C GLU A 26 37.75 6.61 2.20
N PRO A 27 37.80 5.82 1.11
CA PRO A 27 38.15 6.37 -0.20
C PRO A 27 37.12 7.39 -0.65
N VAL A 28 37.59 8.61 -0.93
CA VAL A 28 36.77 9.68 -1.49
C VAL A 28 36.33 9.28 -2.90
N GLY A 29 35.02 9.07 -3.09
CA GLY A 29 34.42 8.90 -4.43
C GLY A 29 33.61 7.63 -4.69
N ALA A 30 33.19 6.86 -3.67
CA ALA A 30 32.16 5.86 -3.88
C ALA A 30 30.79 6.57 -3.94
N GLU A 31 30.36 6.97 -5.14
CA GLU A 31 28.93 7.17 -5.37
C GLU A 31 28.22 5.87 -4.99
N PRO A 32 27.14 5.92 -4.19
CA PRO A 32 26.37 4.73 -3.90
C PRO A 32 25.82 4.20 -5.22
N THR A 33 26.35 3.07 -5.68
CA THR A 33 25.78 2.35 -6.81
C THR A 33 24.33 2.05 -6.44
N PRO A 34 23.33 2.59 -7.14
CA PRO A 34 21.95 2.17 -6.90
C PRO A 34 21.92 0.67 -7.14
N VAL A 35 21.51 -0.08 -6.12
CA VAL A 35 21.21 -1.49 -6.29
C VAL A 35 19.95 -1.54 -7.15
N THR A 36 20.13 -1.61 -8.46
CA THR A 36 19.06 -1.95 -9.41
C THR A 36 18.78 -3.44 -9.22
N GLU A 37 17.92 -3.77 -8.27
CA GLU A 37 17.28 -5.08 -8.31
C GLU A 37 16.36 -5.09 -9.53
N THR A 38 16.77 -5.82 -10.56
CA THR A 38 15.93 -6.07 -11.72
C THR A 38 14.77 -6.97 -11.28
N HIS A 39 13.58 -6.37 -11.19
CA HIS A 39 12.34 -7.08 -10.94
C HIS A 39 12.17 -8.23 -11.93
N ARG A 40 11.91 -9.43 -11.43
CA ARG A 40 11.41 -10.55 -12.23
C ARG A 40 9.94 -10.72 -11.89
N PRO A 41 9.04 -10.36 -12.82
CA PRO A 41 7.62 -10.47 -12.57
C PRO A 41 7.23 -11.90 -12.20
N GLY A 42 6.36 -12.05 -11.19
CA GLY A 42 5.80 -13.35 -10.83
C GLY A 42 5.09 -14.05 -11.98
N SER A 43 4.79 -15.34 -11.85
CA SER A 43 4.06 -16.11 -12.89
C SER A 43 2.62 -15.63 -13.12
N THR A 44 2.12 -14.74 -12.25
CA THR A 44 0.83 -14.05 -12.35
C THR A 44 0.94 -12.63 -12.88
N ALA A 45 2.15 -12.11 -13.10
CA ALA A 45 2.37 -10.77 -13.58
C ALA A 45 1.70 -10.52 -14.93
N GLY A 46 1.00 -9.39 -15.04
CA GLY A 46 0.26 -9.02 -16.24
C GLY A 46 -1.16 -9.60 -16.31
N ARG A 47 -1.69 -10.11 -15.18
CA ARG A 47 -3.14 -10.31 -15.06
C ARG A 47 -3.77 -8.94 -14.90
N GLY A 48 -4.65 -8.58 -15.83
CA GLY A 48 -5.37 -7.34 -15.68
C GLY A 48 -6.22 -7.35 -14.40
N ALA A 49 -6.37 -6.20 -13.77
CA ALA A 49 -7.13 -6.05 -12.54
C ALA A 49 -7.85 -4.70 -12.50
N MET A 50 -8.89 -4.64 -11.68
CA MET A 50 -9.60 -3.40 -11.37
C MET A 50 -9.65 -3.23 -9.85
N LEU A 51 -9.26 -2.04 -9.41
CA LEU A 51 -9.45 -1.58 -8.05
C LEU A 51 -10.66 -0.65 -8.01
N ALA A 52 -11.49 -0.79 -6.98
CA ALA A 52 -12.70 -0.01 -6.79
C ALA A 52 -12.92 0.37 -5.32
N GLU A 53 -13.68 1.43 -5.10
CA GLU A 53 -14.24 1.79 -3.81
C GLU A 53 -15.61 1.13 -3.64
N LEU A 54 -15.79 0.36 -2.57
CA LEU A 54 -17.03 -0.33 -2.22
C LEU A 54 -17.74 0.40 -1.08
N CYS A 55 -18.99 0.80 -1.28
CA CYS A 55 -19.83 1.31 -0.21
C CYS A 55 -21.07 0.41 -0.07
N LEU A 56 -21.31 -0.12 1.14
CA LEU A 56 -22.45 -1.01 1.39
C LEU A 56 -23.78 -0.26 1.46
N ASP A 57 -23.74 1.00 1.91
CA ASP A 57 -24.86 1.94 1.92
C ASP A 57 -24.66 3.00 0.83
N GLY A 58 -24.31 2.55 -0.38
CA GLY A 58 -24.01 3.38 -1.53
C GLY A 58 -25.26 3.87 -2.26
N LEU A 59 -25.39 3.54 -3.54
CA LEU A 59 -26.45 4.02 -4.42
C LEU A 59 -27.84 3.64 -3.89
N ASP A 60 -28.64 4.64 -3.52
CA ASP A 60 -29.95 4.47 -2.87
C ASP A 60 -29.91 3.58 -1.61
N GLY A 61 -28.80 3.64 -0.85
CA GLY A 61 -28.61 2.83 0.36
C GLY A 61 -28.37 1.34 0.06
N ARG A 62 -27.93 1.00 -1.16
CA ARG A 62 -27.57 -0.36 -1.57
C ARG A 62 -26.07 -0.50 -1.83
N PRO A 63 -25.52 -1.71 -1.74
CA PRO A 63 -24.13 -1.95 -2.08
C PRO A 63 -23.82 -1.54 -3.52
N ALA A 64 -22.77 -0.75 -3.69
CA ALA A 64 -22.29 -0.33 -4.99
C ALA A 64 -20.78 -0.08 -4.99
N LEU A 65 -20.18 -0.15 -6.17
CA LEU A 65 -18.76 0.02 -6.42
C LEU A 65 -18.51 1.20 -7.36
N ALA A 66 -17.56 2.06 -7.03
CA ALA A 66 -17.01 3.03 -7.96
C ALA A 66 -15.60 2.58 -8.39
N PRO A 67 -15.37 2.25 -9.68
CA PRO A 67 -14.03 1.94 -10.17
C PRO A 67 -13.05 3.10 -9.93
N LEU A 68 -11.87 2.78 -9.40
CA LEU A 68 -10.82 3.75 -9.10
C LEU A 68 -9.75 3.74 -10.19
N VAL A 69 -9.22 2.56 -10.49
CA VAL A 69 -8.19 2.38 -11.51
C VAL A 69 -8.31 0.98 -12.09
N MET A 70 -7.91 0.84 -13.35
CA MET A 70 -7.82 -0.43 -14.03
C MET A 70 -6.41 -0.62 -14.57
N ARG A 71 -5.87 -1.82 -14.35
CA ARG A 71 -4.64 -2.29 -14.95
C ARG A 71 -4.98 -3.23 -16.09
N GLY A 72 -4.99 -2.73 -17.31
CA GLY A 72 -5.12 -3.52 -18.54
C GLY A 72 -3.74 -3.78 -19.15
N VAL A 73 -3.55 -3.40 -20.41
CA VAL A 73 -2.20 -3.32 -21.03
C VAL A 73 -1.35 -2.24 -20.34
N SER A 74 -1.99 -1.14 -19.94
CA SER A 74 -1.47 -0.08 -19.09
C SER A 74 -2.44 0.22 -17.95
N TRP A 75 -2.00 1.02 -16.99
CA TRP A 75 -2.88 1.65 -16.01
C TRP A 75 -3.77 2.71 -16.70
N THR A 76 -5.02 2.82 -16.24
CA THR A 76 -5.99 3.81 -16.73
C THR A 76 -6.97 4.19 -15.62
N THR A 77 -7.33 5.47 -15.57
CA THR A 77 -8.44 6.01 -14.77
C THR A 77 -9.55 6.60 -15.65
N GLU A 78 -9.48 6.38 -16.96
CA GLU A 78 -10.45 6.92 -17.90
C GLU A 78 -11.84 6.34 -17.63
N ARG A 79 -12.76 7.19 -17.22
CA ARG A 79 -14.10 6.79 -16.74
C ARG A 79 -14.83 5.91 -17.73
N ASP A 80 -14.75 6.22 -19.02
CA ASP A 80 -15.42 5.47 -20.08
C ASP A 80 -14.81 4.07 -20.26
N GLU A 81 -13.51 3.91 -20.06
CA GLU A 81 -12.85 2.60 -20.12
C GLU A 81 -13.23 1.74 -18.91
N LEU A 82 -13.21 2.32 -17.71
CA LEU A 82 -13.64 1.66 -16.47
C LEU A 82 -15.10 1.21 -16.57
N ALA A 83 -15.98 2.13 -16.98
CA ALA A 83 -17.40 1.88 -17.18
C ALA A 83 -17.65 0.78 -18.23
N THR A 84 -16.90 0.82 -19.33
CA THR A 84 -17.00 -0.18 -20.40
C THR A 84 -16.60 -1.56 -19.91
N ALA A 85 -15.53 -1.67 -19.11
CA ALA A 85 -15.09 -2.95 -18.56
C ALA A 85 -16.16 -3.56 -17.64
N VAL A 86 -16.79 -2.75 -16.79
CA VAL A 86 -17.93 -3.17 -15.96
C VAL A 86 -19.11 -3.59 -16.83
N ALA A 87 -19.55 -2.75 -17.76
CA ALA A 87 -20.75 -2.98 -18.56
C ALA A 87 -20.63 -4.19 -19.50
N ARG A 88 -19.41 -4.54 -19.91
CA ARG A 88 -19.11 -5.73 -20.72
C ARG A 88 -18.90 -7.01 -19.91
N GLY A 89 -19.03 -6.97 -18.58
CA GLY A 89 -18.77 -8.12 -17.72
C GLY A 89 -17.31 -8.59 -17.77
N GLN A 90 -16.38 -7.66 -17.99
CA GLN A 90 -14.94 -7.97 -18.06
C GLN A 90 -14.27 -7.98 -16.69
N VAL A 91 -15.00 -7.63 -15.64
CA VAL A 91 -14.55 -7.67 -14.25
C VAL A 91 -15.24 -8.83 -13.53
N GLY A 92 -14.44 -9.60 -12.79
CA GLY A 92 -14.99 -10.71 -12.03
C GLY A 92 -15.64 -10.26 -10.73
N PRO A 93 -16.01 -11.21 -9.88
CA PRO A 93 -16.41 -10.92 -8.51
C PRO A 93 -15.28 -10.19 -7.78
N PHE A 94 -15.62 -9.08 -7.12
CA PHE A 94 -14.66 -8.31 -6.36
C PHE A 94 -14.46 -8.94 -4.98
N ALA A 95 -13.20 -9.10 -4.57
CA ALA A 95 -12.85 -9.33 -3.18
C ALA A 95 -12.77 -7.98 -2.46
N ALA A 96 -13.62 -7.77 -1.46
CA ALA A 96 -13.57 -6.59 -0.60
C ALA A 96 -12.55 -6.80 0.52
N ALA A 97 -11.66 -5.83 0.72
CA ALA A 97 -10.72 -5.78 1.82
C ALA A 97 -11.37 -5.17 3.07
N SER A 98 -11.09 -5.78 4.22
CA SER A 98 -11.26 -5.15 5.53
C SER A 98 -10.11 -4.18 5.79
N PHE A 99 -10.29 -3.26 6.73
CA PHE A 99 -9.24 -2.30 7.14
C PHE A 99 -7.94 -2.97 7.66
N ASP A 100 -8.00 -4.25 8.05
CA ASP A 100 -6.85 -5.05 8.47
C ASP A 100 -6.21 -5.86 7.32
N GLY A 101 -6.69 -5.70 6.09
CA GLY A 101 -6.18 -6.38 4.89
C GLY A 101 -6.72 -7.79 4.68
N GLN A 102 -7.50 -8.32 5.62
CA GLN A 102 -8.21 -9.59 5.42
C GLN A 102 -9.40 -9.39 4.47
N ARG A 103 -9.89 -10.48 3.87
CA ARG A 103 -11.10 -10.40 3.04
C ARG A 103 -12.33 -10.14 3.91
N ALA A 104 -12.98 -9.00 3.70
CA ALA A 104 -14.25 -8.65 4.33
C ALA A 104 -15.42 -9.39 3.67
N GLY A 105 -15.38 -9.54 2.34
CA GLY A 105 -16.48 -10.16 1.59
C GLY A 105 -16.26 -10.20 0.09
N ARG A 106 -17.36 -10.49 -0.61
CA ARG A 106 -17.47 -10.61 -2.06
C ARG A 106 -18.53 -9.63 -2.56
N PHE A 107 -18.25 -8.95 -3.66
CA PHE A 107 -19.24 -8.19 -4.40
C PHE A 107 -19.39 -8.74 -5.81
N ASP A 108 -20.64 -9.06 -6.18
CA ASP A 108 -21.01 -9.54 -7.50
C ASP A 108 -21.68 -8.41 -8.28
N VAL A 109 -21.09 -8.03 -9.40
CA VAL A 109 -21.64 -6.99 -10.28
C VAL A 109 -22.86 -7.52 -11.00
N LEU A 110 -23.99 -6.83 -10.87
CA LEU A 110 -25.24 -7.13 -11.58
C LEU A 110 -25.50 -6.15 -12.74
N GLY A 111 -24.90 -4.96 -12.68
CA GLY A 111 -25.06 -3.95 -13.72
C GLY A 111 -24.30 -2.67 -13.38
N ALA A 112 -24.49 -1.66 -14.23
CA ALA A 112 -23.90 -0.35 -14.05
C ALA A 112 -24.98 0.74 -13.96
N ALA A 113 -24.69 1.79 -13.19
CA ALA A 113 -25.50 2.97 -12.94
C ALA A 113 -24.68 4.25 -13.19
N ASP A 114 -25.32 5.42 -13.11
CA ASP A 114 -24.69 6.74 -13.27
C ASP A 114 -23.85 6.90 -14.54
N GLY A 115 -24.44 6.50 -15.68
CA GLY A 115 -23.75 6.53 -16.97
C GLY A 115 -22.61 5.51 -17.08
N GLY A 116 -22.59 4.50 -16.22
CA GLY A 116 -21.57 3.45 -16.18
C GLY A 116 -20.48 3.65 -15.13
N ALA A 117 -20.54 4.76 -14.39
CA ALA A 117 -19.51 5.14 -13.42
C ALA A 117 -19.56 4.36 -12.10
N VAL A 118 -20.70 3.75 -11.81
CA VAL A 118 -20.94 2.98 -10.60
C VAL A 118 -21.44 1.60 -11.00
N ALA A 119 -20.91 0.54 -10.40
CA ALA A 119 -21.44 -0.80 -10.53
C ALA A 119 -22.41 -1.07 -9.36
N ILE A 120 -23.57 -1.64 -9.68
CA ILE A 120 -24.55 -2.11 -8.69
C ILE A 120 -24.51 -3.62 -8.63
N GLY A 121 -24.82 -4.19 -7.46
CA GLY A 121 -24.59 -5.60 -7.26
C GLY A 121 -25.08 -6.13 -5.92
N SER A 122 -24.70 -7.37 -5.63
CA SER A 122 -24.92 -8.00 -4.34
C SER A 122 -23.61 -8.11 -3.58
N TYR A 123 -23.66 -7.80 -2.28
CA TYR A 123 -22.54 -7.99 -1.37
C TYR A 123 -22.82 -9.12 -0.38
N THR A 124 -21.83 -9.99 -0.17
CA THR A 124 -21.85 -11.02 0.87
C THR A 124 -20.57 -10.96 1.69
N GLY A 125 -20.69 -10.70 2.99
CA GLY A 125 -19.55 -10.63 3.91
C GLY A 125 -19.75 -9.64 5.05
N ALA A 126 -18.68 -9.37 5.79
CA ALA A 126 -18.65 -8.34 6.83
C ALA A 126 -18.46 -6.95 6.22
N ALA A 127 -18.81 -5.89 6.95
CA ALA A 127 -18.52 -4.52 6.51
C ALA A 127 -17.01 -4.24 6.44
N PRO A 128 -16.49 -3.42 5.51
CA PRO A 128 -15.06 -3.16 5.37
C PRO A 128 -14.35 -2.59 6.62
N CYS A 129 -15.07 -1.84 7.45
CA CYS A 129 -14.52 -1.31 8.71
C CYS A 129 -14.62 -2.31 9.89
N LEU A 130 -15.05 -3.55 9.66
CA LEU A 130 -14.94 -4.65 10.62
C LEU A 130 -13.72 -5.50 10.30
N PRO A 131 -13.03 -6.07 11.31
CA PRO A 131 -11.95 -7.03 11.07
C PRO A 131 -12.41 -8.19 10.21
N GLY A 132 -11.58 -8.64 9.28
CA GLY A 132 -11.95 -9.72 8.37
C GLY A 132 -12.15 -11.04 9.13
N GLY A 133 -13.16 -11.80 8.71
CA GLY A 133 -13.51 -13.07 9.37
C GLY A 133 -14.15 -12.94 10.75
N ALA A 134 -14.43 -11.71 11.23
CA ALA A 134 -15.05 -11.47 12.53
C ALA A 134 -16.31 -10.59 12.40
N PRO A 135 -17.46 -11.14 11.95
CA PRO A 135 -18.67 -10.36 11.66
C PRO A 135 -19.30 -9.70 12.91
N ASP A 136 -19.07 -10.25 14.10
CA ASP A 136 -19.58 -9.73 15.38
C ASP A 136 -18.60 -8.76 16.08
N ALA A 137 -17.50 -8.41 15.42
CA ALA A 137 -16.52 -7.48 15.98
C ALA A 137 -17.04 -6.04 16.02
N VAL A 138 -16.33 -5.19 16.75
CA VAL A 138 -16.60 -3.75 16.78
C VAL A 138 -15.90 -3.08 15.60
N ALA A 139 -16.62 -2.23 14.88
CA ALA A 139 -16.07 -1.48 13.76
C ALA A 139 -14.93 -0.54 14.21
N ASP A 140 -13.89 -0.46 13.40
CA ASP A 140 -12.77 0.44 13.63
C ASP A 140 -13.20 1.90 13.43
N ARG A 141 -13.01 2.72 14.47
CA ARG A 141 -13.46 4.11 14.46
C ARG A 141 -12.67 4.98 13.48
N ALA A 142 -11.39 4.69 13.27
CA ALA A 142 -10.57 5.47 12.34
C ALA A 142 -10.98 5.18 10.89
N CYS A 143 -11.25 3.92 10.55
CA CYS A 143 -11.84 3.51 9.28
C CYS A 143 -13.19 4.20 9.04
N LEU A 144 -14.11 4.15 10.01
CA LEU A 144 -15.41 4.82 9.88
C LEU A 144 -15.26 6.33 9.69
N ALA A 145 -14.33 6.98 10.39
CA ALA A 145 -14.10 8.41 10.27
C ALA A 145 -13.50 8.79 8.90
N ALA A 146 -12.58 7.98 8.37
CA ALA A 146 -11.89 8.26 7.11
C ALA A 146 -12.75 7.89 5.89
N ARG A 147 -13.43 6.74 5.93
CA ARG A 147 -14.10 6.11 4.77
C ARG A 147 -15.61 6.00 4.88
N ARG A 148 -16.22 6.41 6.00
CA ARG A 148 -17.67 6.32 6.22
C ARG A 148 -18.25 4.92 6.03
N GLY A 149 -17.46 3.88 6.30
CA GLY A 149 -17.86 2.48 6.12
C GLY A 149 -17.56 1.91 4.73
N CYS A 150 -17.11 2.72 3.76
CA CYS A 150 -16.64 2.23 2.48
C CYS A 150 -15.27 1.54 2.61
N GLY A 151 -14.95 0.65 1.66
CA GLY A 151 -13.73 -0.14 1.62
C GLY A 151 -13.08 -0.16 0.24
N LEU A 152 -11.93 -0.84 0.16
CA LEU A 152 -11.31 -1.17 -1.11
C LEU A 152 -11.78 -2.54 -1.57
N ALA A 153 -11.97 -2.69 -2.87
CA ALA A 153 -12.29 -3.96 -3.48
C ALA A 153 -11.48 -4.15 -4.77
N MET A 154 -11.09 -5.40 -5.05
CA MET A 154 -10.30 -5.75 -6.22
C MET A 154 -10.93 -6.93 -6.97
N ALA A 155 -10.99 -6.84 -8.29
CA ALA A 155 -11.38 -7.93 -9.17
C ALA A 155 -10.34 -8.14 -10.27
N PRO A 156 -10.08 -9.38 -10.68
CA PRO A 156 -9.32 -9.64 -11.89
C PRO A 156 -10.14 -9.24 -13.12
N LEU A 157 -9.44 -8.83 -14.18
CA LEU A 157 -10.00 -8.66 -15.51
C LEU A 157 -9.99 -9.98 -16.28
N ALA A 158 -10.97 -10.14 -17.16
CA ALA A 158 -11.01 -11.20 -18.15
C ALA A 158 -9.85 -11.02 -19.13
N ALA A 159 -9.29 -12.14 -19.62
CA ALA A 159 -8.48 -12.08 -20.83
C ALA A 159 -9.33 -11.51 -21.98
N ALA A 160 -8.73 -10.71 -22.87
CA ALA A 160 -9.44 -10.06 -23.96
C ALA A 160 -10.25 -11.08 -24.79
N GLY A 161 -11.57 -10.89 -24.86
CA GLY A 161 -12.50 -11.78 -25.59
C GLY A 161 -13.00 -13.00 -24.80
N GLY A 162 -12.55 -13.20 -23.57
CA GLY A 162 -13.11 -14.18 -22.64
C GLY A 162 -14.25 -13.59 -21.81
N LEU A 163 -15.28 -14.38 -21.55
CA LEU A 163 -16.27 -14.07 -20.50
C LEU A 163 -15.70 -14.53 -19.15
N ILE A 164 -16.01 -13.80 -18.09
CA ILE A 164 -15.73 -14.28 -16.74
C ILE A 164 -16.84 -15.24 -16.33
N ASP A 165 -16.41 -16.29 -15.64
CA ASP A 165 -17.31 -17.20 -14.95
C ASP A 165 -17.81 -16.50 -13.68
N ASP A 166 -19.09 -16.14 -13.64
CA ASP A 166 -19.72 -15.48 -12.49
C ASP A 166 -19.71 -16.37 -11.23
N GLU A 167 -19.55 -17.69 -11.38
CA GLU A 167 -19.39 -18.63 -10.25
C GLU A 167 -17.96 -18.65 -9.70
N ARG A 168 -17.02 -17.96 -10.35
CA ARG A 168 -15.62 -17.93 -9.93
C ARG A 168 -15.48 -17.34 -8.53
N GLU A 169 -14.65 -17.96 -7.71
CA GLU A 169 -14.30 -17.41 -6.40
C GLU A 169 -13.55 -16.07 -6.57
N PRO A 170 -13.80 -15.05 -5.70
CA PRO A 170 -13.06 -13.81 -5.73
C PRO A 170 -11.55 -14.05 -5.57
N PRO A 171 -10.71 -13.12 -6.06
CA PRO A 171 -9.27 -13.28 -5.94
C PRO A 171 -8.85 -13.36 -4.46
N THR A 172 -7.78 -14.12 -4.20
CA THR A 172 -7.04 -13.99 -2.95
C THR A 172 -6.33 -12.63 -2.99
N LEU A 173 -6.52 -11.82 -1.95
CA LEU A 173 -5.82 -10.55 -1.81
C LEU A 173 -4.39 -10.81 -1.31
N VAL A 174 -3.39 -10.34 -2.05
CA VAL A 174 -1.99 -10.33 -1.62
C VAL A 174 -1.73 -8.95 -1.05
N VAL A 175 -1.81 -8.85 0.28
CA VAL A 175 -1.70 -7.57 0.99
C VAL A 175 -0.31 -7.37 1.57
N GLY A 176 0.12 -6.11 1.65
CA GLY A 176 1.26 -5.66 2.43
C GLY A 176 0.78 -4.79 3.61
N GLY A 177 1.68 -3.95 4.09
CA GLY A 177 1.33 -2.93 5.06
C GLY A 177 2.28 -1.77 5.02
N ALA A 178 1.78 -0.61 5.43
CA ALA A 178 2.58 0.58 5.63
C ALA A 178 2.50 1.02 7.09
N CYS A 179 3.50 1.78 7.52
CA CYS A 179 3.47 2.47 8.80
C CYS A 179 4.15 3.82 8.69
N VAL A 180 3.87 4.70 9.65
CA VAL A 180 4.48 6.03 9.69
C VAL A 180 5.62 6.03 10.71
N ALA A 181 6.81 6.31 10.22
CA ALA A 181 8.00 6.63 11.01
C ALA A 181 8.39 8.08 10.68
N ASP A 182 7.65 9.03 11.26
CA ASP A 182 7.72 10.47 10.96
C ASP A 182 9.18 10.95 10.79
N PRO A 183 9.55 11.53 9.63
CA PRO A 183 8.69 12.08 8.56
C PRO A 183 8.43 11.14 7.37
N GLU A 184 8.53 9.83 7.55
CA GLU A 184 8.49 8.87 6.45
C GLU A 184 7.27 7.93 6.51
N LEU A 185 6.75 7.61 5.33
CA LEU A 185 5.92 6.43 5.12
C LEU A 185 6.84 5.25 4.82
N VAL A 186 6.74 4.21 5.64
CA VAL A 186 7.54 2.99 5.54
C VAL A 186 6.66 1.89 4.98
N VAL A 187 7.07 1.28 3.87
CA VAL A 187 6.33 0.23 3.18
C VAL A 187 7.31 -0.77 2.59
N ASP A 188 6.98 -2.05 2.64
CA ASP A 188 7.73 -3.12 1.98
C ASP A 188 7.09 -3.38 0.61
N VAL A 189 7.62 -2.73 -0.42
CA VAL A 189 7.02 -2.72 -1.77
C VAL A 189 7.15 -4.09 -2.43
N ASP A 190 8.30 -4.75 -2.32
CA ASP A 190 8.53 -6.06 -2.95
C ASP A 190 8.27 -7.25 -2.04
N GLY A 191 8.06 -7.02 -0.75
CA GLY A 191 7.74 -8.06 0.22
C GLY A 191 8.95 -8.88 0.65
N ASP A 192 10.17 -8.35 0.50
CA ASP A 192 11.41 -9.02 0.92
C ASP A 192 11.69 -8.89 2.44
N GLY A 193 10.90 -8.07 3.15
CA GLY A 193 11.02 -7.78 4.57
C GLY A 193 11.95 -6.60 4.90
N ALA A 194 12.52 -5.93 3.90
CA ALA A 194 13.39 -4.76 4.01
C ALA A 194 12.69 -3.50 3.46
N PRO A 195 11.89 -2.80 4.28
CA PRO A 195 10.99 -1.79 3.77
C PRO A 195 11.69 -0.55 3.21
N GLU A 196 11.12 -0.03 2.12
CA GLU A 196 11.39 1.29 1.59
C GLU A 196 10.79 2.40 2.46
N ARG A 197 11.44 3.56 2.41
CA ARG A 197 11.10 4.74 3.20
C ARG A 197 10.85 5.91 2.28
N PHE A 198 9.62 6.42 2.24
CA PHE A 198 9.22 7.53 1.39
C PHE A 198 8.95 8.77 2.25
N PRO A 199 9.60 9.91 2.01
CA PRO A 199 9.29 11.14 2.74
C PRO A 199 7.81 11.50 2.55
N LEU A 200 7.08 11.77 3.65
CA LEU A 200 5.66 12.14 3.59
C LEU A 200 5.43 13.40 2.75
N ALA A 201 6.36 14.36 2.82
CA ALA A 201 6.33 15.57 1.99
C ALA A 201 6.41 15.25 0.49
N GLY A 202 7.00 14.12 0.09
CA GLY A 202 7.19 13.73 -1.29
C GLY A 202 5.91 13.28 -2.00
N PHE A 203 4.80 13.09 -1.27
CA PHE A 203 3.51 12.71 -1.87
C PHE A 203 2.70 13.92 -2.37
N LEU A 204 3.16 15.14 -2.14
CA LEU A 204 2.52 16.36 -2.64
C LEU A 204 3.44 17.09 -3.61
N ASP A 205 2.87 17.50 -4.75
CA ASP A 205 3.53 18.45 -5.63
C ASP A 205 3.50 19.87 -5.04
N GLY A 206 4.23 20.80 -5.67
CA GLY A 206 4.21 22.21 -5.28
C GLY A 206 2.85 22.90 -5.43
N GLY A 207 1.90 22.27 -6.13
CA GLY A 207 0.51 22.71 -6.33
C GLY A 207 -0.48 22.15 -5.31
N ARG A 208 -0.07 21.26 -4.41
CA ARG A 208 -0.95 20.49 -3.50
C ARG A 208 -1.90 19.57 -4.26
N ALA A 209 -1.34 18.84 -5.22
CA ALA A 209 -1.90 17.66 -5.85
C ALA A 209 -1.00 16.45 -5.54
N PRO A 210 -1.43 15.21 -5.81
CA PRO A 210 -0.56 14.05 -5.68
C PRO A 210 0.67 14.22 -6.57
N GLU A 211 1.86 13.96 -6.02
CA GLU A 211 3.10 14.01 -6.80
C GLU A 211 3.15 12.87 -7.83
N ALA A 212 3.68 13.13 -9.02
CA ALA A 212 3.70 12.14 -10.11
C ALA A 212 4.69 11.01 -9.84
N GLU A 213 5.79 11.31 -9.15
CA GLU A 213 6.82 10.34 -8.78
C GLU A 213 7.34 10.61 -7.36
N VAL A 214 7.33 9.58 -6.51
CA VAL A 214 7.86 9.65 -5.14
C VAL A 214 9.09 8.78 -5.04
N SER A 215 10.23 9.40 -4.73
CA SER A 215 11.49 8.68 -4.50
C SER A 215 11.64 8.32 -3.02
N ALA A 216 12.12 7.11 -2.76
CA ALA A 216 12.52 6.71 -1.43
C ALA A 216 13.69 7.58 -0.94
N ALA A 217 13.74 7.84 0.36
CA ALA A 217 14.90 8.43 1.01
C ALA A 217 16.11 7.50 0.84
N ALA A 218 17.32 8.06 0.91
CA ALA A 218 18.54 7.26 0.91
C ALA A 218 18.45 6.19 2.02
N ARG A 219 18.77 4.93 1.69
CA ARG A 219 18.69 3.80 2.63
C ARG A 219 19.37 4.18 3.94
N GLY A 220 18.59 4.30 4.99
CA GLY A 220 19.02 4.62 6.35
C GLY A 220 18.25 3.79 7.35
N GLU A 221 18.89 3.47 8.47
CA GLU A 221 18.23 2.89 9.63
C GLU A 221 17.37 3.96 10.29
N GLY A 222 16.06 3.97 9.99
CA GLY A 222 15.08 4.72 10.76
C GLY A 222 14.40 3.85 11.83
N PRO A 223 13.61 4.43 12.73
CA PRO A 223 12.89 3.66 13.73
C PRO A 223 11.96 2.64 13.04
N ALA A 224 11.87 1.45 13.63
CA ALA A 224 10.92 0.45 13.19
C ALA A 224 9.51 0.87 13.60
N CYS A 225 8.54 0.64 12.72
CA CYS A 225 7.11 0.77 13.01
C CYS A 225 6.38 -0.50 12.58
N ALA A 226 5.23 -0.78 13.20
CA ALA A 226 4.45 -1.97 12.88
C ALA A 226 3.59 -1.70 11.63
N PRO A 227 3.78 -2.44 10.53
CA PRO A 227 3.02 -2.23 9.30
C PRO A 227 1.54 -2.59 9.50
N ARG A 228 0.66 -1.83 8.86
CA ARG A 228 -0.78 -2.07 8.83
C ARG A 228 -1.28 -1.92 7.40
N PHE A 229 -2.30 -2.69 7.03
CA PHE A 229 -2.92 -2.59 5.71
C PHE A 229 -3.45 -1.18 5.44
N ALA A 230 -4.20 -0.62 6.41
CA ALA A 230 -4.70 0.74 6.36
C ALA A 230 -4.24 1.56 7.59
N THR A 231 -3.92 2.83 7.37
CA THR A 231 -3.52 3.80 8.39
C THR A 231 -4.12 5.16 8.05
N TYR A 232 -4.75 5.83 9.02
CA TYR A 232 -5.56 7.02 8.76
C TYR A 232 -5.05 8.26 9.49
N ALA A 233 -5.49 9.42 9.01
CA ALA A 233 -5.26 10.75 9.59
C ALA A 233 -3.78 11.10 9.76
N ILE A 234 -2.95 10.72 8.78
CA ILE A 234 -1.53 11.07 8.74
C ILE A 234 -1.44 12.52 8.29
N ALA A 235 -0.89 13.39 9.13
CA ALA A 235 -0.67 14.79 8.75
C ALA A 235 0.49 14.87 7.75
N LEU A 236 0.27 15.50 6.60
CA LEU A 236 1.35 15.82 5.69
C LEU A 236 1.97 17.17 6.06
N PRO A 237 3.31 17.27 6.08
CA PRO A 237 3.99 18.55 6.23
C PRO A 237 3.69 19.44 5.02
N GLY A 238 3.46 20.73 5.24
CA GLY A 238 3.20 21.70 4.16
C GLY A 238 3.15 23.15 4.64
N ASP A 239 3.22 24.08 3.68
CA ASP A 239 3.28 25.53 3.88
C ASP A 239 1.93 26.12 4.36
N GLY A 240 1.48 25.72 5.54
CA GLY A 240 0.33 26.31 6.24
C GLY A 240 -1.05 25.77 5.84
N VAL A 241 -1.12 24.76 4.95
CA VAL A 241 -2.36 24.04 4.64
C VAL A 241 -2.29 22.62 5.18
N GLN A 242 -3.28 22.26 6.00
CA GLN A 242 -3.39 20.91 6.54
C GLN A 242 -3.95 19.97 5.47
N VAL A 243 -3.06 19.17 4.88
CA VAL A 243 -3.43 18.01 4.07
C VAL A 243 -3.29 16.77 4.93
N GLN A 244 -4.29 15.89 4.89
CA GLN A 244 -4.23 14.59 5.55
C GLN A 244 -4.06 13.50 4.49
N LEU A 245 -3.19 12.55 4.77
CA LEU A 245 -3.00 11.32 4.02
C LEU A 245 -3.62 10.17 4.81
N ASP A 246 -4.35 9.32 4.11
CA ASP A 246 -4.82 8.03 4.59
C ASP A 246 -4.21 6.95 3.69
N VAL A 247 -3.48 6.00 4.27
CA VAL A 247 -3.19 4.74 3.59
C VAL A 247 -4.47 3.92 3.62
N LEU A 248 -5.10 3.77 2.47
CA LEU A 248 -6.37 3.04 2.31
C LEU A 248 -6.14 1.55 2.17
N GLY A 249 -4.98 1.17 1.63
CA GLY A 249 -4.56 -0.21 1.46
C GLY A 249 -3.17 -0.29 0.84
N VAL A 250 -2.50 -1.41 1.09
CA VAL A 250 -1.25 -1.82 0.43
C VAL A 250 -1.47 -3.23 -0.10
N LEU A 251 -1.44 -3.43 -1.40
CA LEU A 251 -1.76 -4.71 -2.03
C LEU A 251 -1.15 -4.84 -3.42
N ASP A 252 -0.78 -6.06 -3.79
CA ASP A 252 -0.35 -6.42 -5.15
C ASP A 252 -1.61 -6.55 -6.03
N VAL A 253 -1.86 -5.52 -6.83
CA VAL A 253 -3.07 -5.40 -7.64
C VAL A 253 -2.94 -6.18 -8.94
N ASP A 254 -1.76 -6.16 -9.57
CA ASP A 254 -1.55 -6.70 -10.92
C ASP A 254 -0.83 -8.07 -10.96
N GLY A 255 -0.50 -8.58 -9.78
CA GLY A 255 0.06 -9.90 -9.55
C GLY A 255 1.54 -10.02 -9.91
N ASP A 256 2.25 -8.89 -10.06
CA ASP A 256 3.68 -8.90 -10.36
C ASP A 256 4.56 -9.19 -9.13
N GLY A 257 3.97 -9.13 -7.94
CA GLY A 257 4.62 -9.35 -6.65
C GLY A 257 5.06 -8.06 -5.96
N TRP A 258 4.89 -6.90 -6.58
CA TRP A 258 5.07 -5.60 -5.95
C TRP A 258 3.74 -5.07 -5.46
N ARG A 259 3.76 -4.30 -4.37
CA ARG A 259 2.53 -3.80 -3.73
C ARG A 259 2.28 -2.38 -4.18
N GLU A 260 1.10 -2.14 -4.74
CA GLU A 260 0.56 -0.81 -4.93
C GLU A 260 0.14 -0.19 -3.60
N LEU A 261 0.31 1.13 -3.51
CA LEU A 261 -0.19 1.95 -2.42
C LEU A 261 -1.44 2.69 -2.88
N VAL A 262 -2.53 2.53 -2.15
CA VAL A 262 -3.78 3.25 -2.38
C VAL A 262 -3.92 4.30 -1.29
N LEU A 263 -3.86 5.57 -1.67
CA LEU A 263 -3.77 6.70 -0.76
C LEU A 263 -4.98 7.62 -0.93
N GLY A 264 -5.63 7.97 0.18
CA GLY A 264 -6.62 9.03 0.23
C GLY A 264 -5.96 10.33 0.66
N LEU A 265 -6.04 11.38 -0.15
CA LEU A 265 -5.54 12.71 0.22
C LEU A 265 -6.74 13.63 0.45
N ARG A 266 -6.79 14.22 1.65
CA ARG A 266 -7.84 15.13 2.09
C ARG A 266 -7.26 16.54 2.19
N TYR A 267 -7.69 17.38 1.27
CA TYR A 267 -7.40 18.81 1.24
C TYR A 267 -8.53 19.57 1.96
N PRO A 268 -8.35 20.86 2.28
CA PRO A 268 -9.42 21.66 2.87
C PRO A 268 -10.69 21.76 2.00
N ASP A 269 -10.55 21.68 0.69
CA ASP A 269 -11.59 21.96 -0.31
C ASP A 269 -11.98 20.75 -1.17
N ARG A 270 -11.19 19.67 -1.16
CA ARG A 270 -11.43 18.47 -1.97
C ARG A 270 -10.82 17.22 -1.36
N LYS A 271 -11.16 16.07 -1.93
CA LYS A 271 -10.54 14.78 -1.65
C LYS A 271 -10.14 14.11 -2.96
N THR A 272 -9.10 13.29 -2.91
CA THR A 272 -8.67 12.47 -4.05
C THR A 272 -8.19 11.11 -3.54
N VAL A 273 -8.29 10.09 -4.39
CA VAL A 273 -7.68 8.78 -4.19
C VAL A 273 -6.60 8.63 -5.25
N ALA A 274 -5.36 8.49 -4.78
CA ALA A 274 -4.18 8.29 -5.60
C ALA A 274 -3.70 6.84 -5.46
N VAL A 275 -3.37 6.20 -6.58
CA VAL A 275 -2.79 4.86 -6.63
C VAL A 275 -1.37 4.98 -7.14
N TYR A 276 -0.43 4.45 -6.35
CA TYR A 276 0.99 4.44 -6.66
C TYR A 276 1.47 3.02 -6.88
N SER A 277 2.28 2.82 -7.92
CA SER A 277 2.93 1.54 -8.23
C SER A 277 4.42 1.75 -8.48
N ALA A 278 5.25 0.80 -8.08
CA ALA A 278 6.64 0.76 -8.50
C ALA A 278 6.69 0.18 -9.92
N THR A 279 7.20 0.93 -10.90
CA THR A 279 7.22 0.46 -12.31
C THR A 279 8.63 0.17 -12.82
N ALA A 280 9.64 0.77 -12.18
CA ALA A 280 11.04 0.65 -12.56
C ALA A 280 11.94 0.16 -11.42
N SER A 281 11.66 0.59 -10.19
CA SER A 281 12.36 0.14 -8.98
C SER A 281 11.48 0.33 -7.76
N VAL A 282 11.71 -0.48 -6.72
CA VAL A 282 11.02 -0.37 -5.43
C VAL A 282 11.28 0.97 -4.75
N ALA A 283 12.43 1.60 -5.01
CA ALA A 283 12.78 2.92 -4.48
C ALA A 283 12.05 4.09 -5.18
N ARG A 284 11.14 3.81 -6.12
CA ARG A 284 10.46 4.84 -6.91
C ARG A 284 9.02 4.45 -7.20
N LEU A 285 8.10 5.19 -6.60
CA LEU A 285 6.67 5.06 -6.84
C LEU A 285 6.23 6.02 -7.94
N SER A 286 5.48 5.53 -8.91
CA SER A 286 4.83 6.35 -9.93
C SER A 286 3.34 6.43 -9.64
N LEU A 287 2.75 7.63 -9.78
CA LEU A 287 1.30 7.80 -9.75
C LEU A 287 0.70 7.13 -10.99
N VAL A 288 -0.06 6.06 -10.78
CA VAL A 288 -0.70 5.28 -11.86
C VAL A 288 -2.19 5.55 -11.99
N GLY A 289 -2.78 6.21 -10.99
CA GLY A 289 -4.16 6.69 -11.07
C GLY A 289 -4.46 7.73 -10.01
N GLU A 290 -5.25 8.72 -10.41
CA GLU A 290 -5.87 9.69 -9.50
C GLU A 290 -7.35 9.81 -9.85
N VAL A 291 -8.22 9.70 -8.85
CA VAL A 291 -9.66 9.88 -9.00
C VAL A 291 -10.27 10.62 -7.82
N THR A 292 -11.35 11.35 -8.07
CA THR A 292 -12.18 11.85 -6.97
C THR A 292 -12.91 10.66 -6.33
N PRO A 293 -12.84 10.47 -5.00
CA PRO A 293 -13.57 9.40 -4.33
C PRO A 293 -15.07 9.56 -4.56
N TRP A 294 -15.77 8.44 -4.52
CA TRP A 294 -17.21 8.46 -4.71
C TRP A 294 -17.88 8.98 -3.43
N GLU A 295 -18.75 9.97 -3.59
CA GLU A 295 -19.63 10.46 -2.53
C GLU A 295 -21.05 9.93 -2.79
N PRO A 296 -21.41 8.75 -2.24
CA PRO A 296 -22.76 8.20 -2.33
C PRO A 296 -23.81 9.02 -1.56
#